data_AF-A0A2S2NBQ0-F1
#
_entry.id   AF-A0A2S2NBQ0-F1
#
_cell.length_a   1.000
_cell.length_b   1.000
_cell.length_c   1.000
_cell.angle_alpha   90.00
_cell.angle_beta   90.00
_cell.angle_gamma   90.00
#
_symmetry.space_group_name_H-M   'P 1'
#
loop_
_entity.id
_entity.type
_entity.pdbx_description
1 polymer ?
#
loop_
_entity_poly.entity_id
_entity_poly.type
_entity_poly.pdbx_seq_one_letter_code
_entity_poly.pdbx_strand_id
1 'polypeptide(L)'
;MSSIFPLLYLLFCDEMCIRFRSLRTRWRMEVAKVLASTPRTTCQVLESERLAHAQLCDLVEEVRVAFGPRLTTYLLFVFLEHLARFYFDTYVMPTYRSKHSALENKGVSMLESLMFLGHAWIGTYLVAYLSDTLTESSKEIITDLRNIPIWKLPQDCSEQVTFFMSQVQNSQTVITASGLFTVNKTILSSIIISLATYIIVLIQLAPDLGRVFIE
;
A
#
# COMPACT_ATOMS: atom_id res chain seq x y z
N MET A 1 17.73 -8.93 -9.33
CA MET A 1 17.65 -8.65 -7.88
C MET A 1 16.25 -8.16 -7.39
N SER A 2 15.17 -8.21 -8.19
CA SER A 2 14.01 -7.31 -7.95
C SER A 2 12.67 -7.93 -7.50
N SER A 3 12.56 -9.24 -7.23
CA SER A 3 11.26 -9.84 -6.80
C SER A 3 11.10 -10.04 -5.29
N ILE A 4 12.19 -10.04 -4.51
CA ILE A 4 12.15 -10.35 -3.07
C ILE A 4 11.64 -9.15 -2.26
N PHE A 5 11.96 -7.93 -2.70
CA PHE A 5 11.62 -6.71 -1.96
C PHE A 5 10.11 -6.53 -1.74
N PRO A 6 9.25 -6.59 -2.79
CA PRO A 6 7.81 -6.46 -2.61
C PRO A 6 7.28 -7.54 -1.68
N LEU A 7 7.76 -8.79 -1.79
CA LEU A 7 7.27 -9.90 -0.98
C LEU A 7 7.48 -9.69 0.52
N LEU A 8 8.68 -9.26 0.94
CA LEU A 8 8.95 -9.00 2.36
C LEU A 8 8.08 -7.87 2.91
N TYR A 9 7.91 -6.80 2.11
CA TYR A 9 7.03 -5.69 2.48
C TYR A 9 5.57 -6.15 2.59
N LEU A 10 5.08 -6.92 1.61
CA LEU A 10 3.71 -7.44 1.60
C LEU A 10 3.44 -8.36 2.79
N LEU A 11 4.35 -9.28 3.10
CA LEU A 11 4.24 -10.17 4.25
C LEU A 11 4.19 -9.40 5.57
N PHE A 12 5.02 -8.35 5.70
CA PHE A 12 4.98 -7.50 6.87
C PHE A 12 3.63 -6.77 7.00
N CYS A 13 3.14 -6.16 5.92
CA CYS A 13 1.86 -5.46 5.95
C CYS A 13 0.70 -6.40 6.30
N ASP A 14 0.70 -7.63 5.76
CA ASP A 14 -0.31 -8.64 6.07
C ASP A 14 -0.26 -9.06 7.54
N GLU A 15 0.92 -9.38 8.07
CA GLU A 15 1.10 -9.73 9.48
C GLU A 15 0.63 -8.59 10.40
N MET A 16 0.97 -7.33 10.08
CA MET A 16 0.51 -6.18 10.86
C MET A 16 -1.02 -6.02 10.80
N CYS A 17 -1.64 -6.23 9.63
CA CYS A 17 -3.10 -6.22 9.52
C CYS A 17 -3.74 -7.26 10.45
N ILE A 18 -3.18 -8.48 10.49
CA ILE A 18 -3.65 -9.56 11.37
C ILE A 18 -3.49 -9.14 12.84
N ARG A 19 -2.34 -8.55 13.21
CA ARG A 19 -2.07 -8.09 14.59
C ARG A 19 -3.03 -6.99 15.04
N PHE A 20 -3.31 -5.99 14.21
CA PHE A 20 -4.29 -4.95 14.52
C PHE A 20 -5.71 -5.51 14.67
N ARG A 21 -6.13 -6.42 13.79
CA ARG A 21 -7.44 -7.09 13.90
C ARG A 21 -7.53 -7.94 15.16
N SER A 22 -6.48 -8.67 15.50
CA SER A 22 -6.40 -9.46 16.73
C SER A 22 -6.44 -8.58 17.99
N LEU A 23 -5.75 -7.44 17.97
CA LEU A 23 -5.82 -6.46 19.06
C LEU A 23 -7.24 -5.92 19.23
N ARG A 24 -7.91 -5.59 18.12
CA ARG A 24 -9.31 -5.14 18.14
C ARG A 24 -10.24 -6.17 18.75
N THR A 25 -10.11 -7.46 18.41
CA THR A 25 -10.95 -8.50 19.00
C THR A 25 -10.69 -8.69 20.49
N ARG A 26 -9.41 -8.67 20.92
CA ARG A 26 -9.05 -8.71 22.35
C ARG A 26 -9.61 -7.52 23.11
N TRP A 27 -9.41 -6.31 22.58
CA TRP A 27 -9.95 -5.08 23.16
C TRP A 27 -11.47 -5.17 23.41
N ARG A 28 -12.24 -5.61 22.41
CA ARG A 28 -13.69 -5.80 22.55
C ARG A 28 -14.06 -6.77 23.68
N MET A 29 -13.34 -7.89 23.79
CA MET A 29 -13.58 -8.88 24.84
C MET A 29 -13.27 -8.31 26.23
N GLU A 30 -12.16 -7.57 26.37
CA GLU A 30 -11.79 -6.97 27.65
C GLU A 30 -12.77 -5.89 28.08
N VAL A 31 -13.19 -5.01 27.17
CA VAL A 31 -14.23 -4.01 27.47
C VAL A 31 -15.54 -4.68 27.90
N ALA A 32 -15.94 -5.77 27.23
CA ALA A 32 -17.14 -6.52 27.62
C ALA A 32 -17.02 -7.12 29.03
N LYS A 33 -15.83 -7.61 29.42
CA LYS A 33 -15.55 -8.09 30.78
C LYS A 33 -15.60 -6.97 31.81
N VAL A 34 -15.06 -5.78 31.50
CA VAL A 34 -15.16 -4.60 32.40
C VAL A 34 -16.62 -4.24 32.65
N LEU A 35 -17.45 -4.27 31.58
CA LEU A 35 -18.87 -3.95 31.70
C LEU A 35 -19.65 -5.02 32.49
N ALA A 36 -19.17 -6.26 32.53
CA ALA A 36 -19.82 -7.39 33.19
C ALA A 36 -19.29 -7.69 34.62
N SER A 37 -18.09 -7.23 35.01
CA SER A 37 -17.40 -7.68 36.24
C SER A 37 -16.51 -6.61 36.89
N THR A 38 -15.94 -6.93 38.06
CA THR A 38 -15.24 -5.99 38.96
C THR A 38 -13.96 -5.35 38.37
N PRO A 39 -13.62 -4.12 38.78
CA PRO A 39 -12.97 -3.13 37.90
C PRO A 39 -11.43 -3.14 37.84
N ARG A 40 -10.72 -3.54 38.90
CA ARG A 40 -9.29 -3.17 39.04
C ARG A 40 -8.33 -3.96 38.15
N THR A 41 -8.43 -5.28 38.11
CA THR A 41 -7.58 -6.13 37.25
C THR A 41 -7.82 -5.85 35.77
N THR A 42 -9.05 -5.49 35.42
CA THR A 42 -9.48 -5.32 34.03
C THR A 42 -9.01 -3.98 33.44
N CYS A 43 -8.86 -2.92 34.25
CA CYS A 43 -8.28 -1.65 33.75
C CYS A 43 -6.78 -1.78 33.40
N GLN A 44 -6.01 -2.60 34.15
CA GLN A 44 -4.59 -2.87 33.81
C GLN A 44 -4.47 -3.62 32.47
N VAL A 45 -5.40 -4.54 32.20
CA VAL A 45 -5.43 -5.26 30.92
C VAL A 45 -5.77 -4.30 29.77
N LEU A 46 -6.73 -3.38 29.95
CA LEU A 46 -6.99 -2.34 28.94
C LEU A 46 -5.77 -1.46 28.67
N GLU A 47 -5.03 -1.05 29.71
CA GLU A 47 -3.79 -0.32 29.54
C GLU A 47 -2.75 -1.12 28.73
N SER A 48 -2.62 -2.42 29.00
CA SER A 48 -1.71 -3.30 28.27
C SER A 48 -2.06 -3.42 26.78
N GLU A 49 -3.35 -3.49 26.42
CA GLU A 49 -3.79 -3.53 25.03
C GLU A 49 -3.59 -2.17 24.34
N ARG A 50 -3.79 -1.05 25.06
CA ARG A 50 -3.47 0.28 24.55
C ARG A 50 -1.98 0.44 24.24
N LEU A 51 -1.11 -0.05 25.12
CA LEU A 51 0.34 -0.06 24.92
C LEU A 51 0.75 -0.98 23.76
N ALA A 52 0.11 -2.14 23.62
CA ALA A 52 0.33 -3.03 22.47
C ALA A 52 -0.03 -2.33 21.15
N HIS A 53 -1.10 -1.52 21.12
CA HIS A 53 -1.43 -0.72 19.94
C HIS A 53 -0.35 0.32 19.63
N ALA A 54 0.18 1.00 20.65
CA ALA A 54 1.28 1.96 20.49
C ALA A 54 2.51 1.27 19.86
N GLN A 55 2.90 0.11 20.39
CA GLN A 55 4.03 -0.66 19.87
C GLN A 55 3.83 -1.11 18.41
N LEU A 56 2.60 -1.50 18.03
CA LEU A 56 2.30 -1.82 16.64
C LEU A 56 2.38 -0.58 15.74
N CYS A 57 1.91 0.58 16.20
CA CYS A 57 2.07 1.84 15.48
C CYS A 57 3.55 2.22 15.30
N ASP A 58 4.36 2.08 16.35
CA ASP A 58 5.79 2.36 16.30
C ASP A 58 6.51 1.42 15.30
N LEU A 59 6.14 0.13 15.28
CA LEU A 59 6.69 -0.83 14.33
C LEU A 59 6.31 -0.51 12.88
N VAL A 60 5.08 -0.04 12.65
CA VAL A 60 4.64 0.45 11.33
C VAL A 60 5.46 1.67 10.92
N GLU A 61 5.75 2.57 11.85
CA GLU A 61 6.57 3.76 11.61
C GLU A 61 8.02 3.40 11.26
N GLU A 62 8.63 2.46 11.98
CA GLU A 62 9.97 1.94 11.66
C GLU A 62 10.02 1.34 10.26
N VAL A 63 9.00 0.57 9.87
CA VAL A 63 8.92 0.01 8.52
C VAL A 63 8.69 1.10 7.47
N ARG A 64 7.87 2.10 7.75
CA ARG A 64 7.67 3.25 6.85
C ARG A 64 9.00 3.93 6.55
N VAL A 65 9.84 4.15 7.56
CA VAL A 65 11.17 4.74 7.40
C VAL A 65 12.12 3.80 6.66
N ALA A 66 12.19 2.53 7.05
CA ALA A 66 13.13 1.56 6.47
C ALA A 66 12.81 1.19 5.02
N PHE A 67 11.52 1.03 4.69
CA PHE A 67 11.05 0.63 3.37
C PHE A 67 10.70 1.81 2.47
N GLY A 68 10.53 3.02 3.01
CA GLY A 68 10.18 4.22 2.25
C GLY A 68 11.05 4.45 0.99
N PRO A 69 12.38 4.52 1.10
CA PRO A 69 13.28 4.71 -0.05
C PRO A 69 13.18 3.58 -1.08
N ARG A 70 12.98 2.36 -0.60
CA ARG A 70 12.86 1.18 -1.47
C ARG A 70 11.52 1.17 -2.20
N LEU A 71 10.42 1.56 -1.53
CA LEU A 71 9.11 1.74 -2.15
C LEU A 71 9.15 2.84 -3.22
N THR A 72 9.79 3.98 -2.93
CA THR A 72 9.99 5.06 -3.90
C THR A 72 10.75 4.56 -5.12
N THR A 73 11.88 3.88 -4.91
CA THR A 73 12.71 3.35 -5.99
C THR A 73 11.97 2.30 -6.82
N TYR A 74 11.26 1.39 -6.15
CA TYR A 74 10.45 0.36 -6.80
C TYR A 74 9.38 0.98 -7.70
N LEU A 75 8.57 1.92 -7.18
CA LEU A 75 7.50 2.55 -7.94
C LEU A 75 8.01 3.40 -9.10
N LEU A 76 9.10 4.14 -8.89
CA LEU A 76 9.75 4.92 -9.94
C LEU A 76 10.27 4.01 -11.06
N PHE A 77 10.95 2.93 -10.70
CA PHE A 77 11.51 2.00 -11.68
C PHE A 77 10.40 1.30 -12.47
N VAL A 78 9.36 0.81 -11.78
CA VAL A 78 8.17 0.25 -12.43
C VAL A 78 7.58 1.25 -13.42
N PHE A 79 7.42 2.51 -13.04
CA PHE A 79 6.86 3.54 -13.92
C PHE A 79 7.76 3.79 -15.16
N LEU A 80 9.06 4.02 -14.96
CA LEU A 80 10.01 4.24 -16.06
C LEU A 80 10.09 3.04 -17.01
N GLU A 81 10.04 1.83 -16.47
CA GLU A 81 10.10 0.60 -17.26
C GLU A 81 8.83 0.41 -18.11
N HIS A 82 7.65 0.83 -17.61
CA HIS A 82 6.43 0.87 -18.40
C HIS A 82 6.53 1.87 -19.56
N LEU A 83 7.02 3.08 -19.30
CA LEU A 83 7.22 4.10 -20.34
C LEU A 83 8.18 3.60 -21.42
N ALA A 84 9.34 3.06 -21.01
CA ALA A 84 10.35 2.56 -21.91
C ALA A 84 9.80 1.41 -22.77
N ARG A 85 9.18 0.39 -22.17
CA ARG A 85 8.61 -0.73 -22.95
C ARG A 85 7.55 -0.27 -23.92
N PHE A 86 6.64 0.60 -23.49
CA PHE A 86 5.61 1.12 -24.39
C PHE A 86 6.21 1.87 -25.60
N TYR A 87 7.24 2.67 -25.36
CA TYR A 87 7.98 3.34 -26.44
C TYR A 87 8.67 2.35 -27.38
N PHE A 88 9.40 1.37 -26.84
CA PHE A 88 10.11 0.37 -27.64
C PHE A 88 9.15 -0.49 -28.47
N ASP A 89 8.07 -0.99 -27.87
CA ASP A 89 7.07 -1.85 -28.53
C ASP A 89 6.31 -1.09 -29.64
N THR A 90 6.05 0.21 -29.44
CA THR A 90 5.27 1.03 -30.37
C THR A 90 6.11 1.60 -31.51
N TYR A 91 7.35 2.02 -31.26
CA TYR A 91 8.17 2.76 -32.24
C TYR A 91 9.38 2.01 -32.76
N VAL A 92 10.13 1.34 -31.89
CA VAL A 92 11.43 0.72 -32.24
C VAL A 92 11.25 -0.68 -32.81
N MET A 93 10.34 -1.47 -32.21
CA MET A 93 10.13 -2.86 -32.61
C MET A 93 9.48 -2.98 -34.01
N PRO A 94 8.49 -2.15 -34.40
CA PRO A 94 7.90 -2.21 -35.74
C PRO A 94 8.86 -1.81 -36.86
N THR A 95 9.72 -0.80 -36.62
CA THR A 95 10.75 -0.35 -37.58
C THR A 95 11.84 -1.41 -37.78
N TYR A 96 12.23 -2.12 -36.72
CA TYR A 96 13.21 -3.22 -36.80
C TYR A 96 12.63 -4.50 -37.42
N ARG A 97 11.37 -4.87 -37.11
CA ARG A 97 10.72 -6.12 -37.58
C ARG A 97 10.32 -6.14 -39.04
N SER A 98 10.16 -5.00 -39.71
CA SER A 98 9.86 -4.95 -41.14
C SER A 98 10.91 -5.70 -41.99
N LYS A 99 12.13 -5.90 -41.45
CA LYS A 99 13.27 -6.52 -42.14
C LYS A 99 13.43 -8.04 -41.94
N HIS A 100 12.77 -8.68 -40.96
CA HIS A 100 12.96 -10.12 -40.67
C HIS A 100 11.64 -10.83 -40.27
N SER A 101 11.26 -11.85 -41.07
CA SER A 101 10.18 -12.87 -40.92
C SER A 101 9.15 -12.71 -39.77
N ALA A 102 7.87 -12.57 -40.14
CA ALA A 102 6.96 -11.62 -39.50
C ALA A 102 5.82 -12.17 -38.59
N LEU A 103 5.68 -13.48 -38.31
CA LEU A 103 4.50 -13.95 -37.56
C LEU A 103 4.81 -14.66 -36.22
N GLU A 104 5.71 -15.64 -36.20
CA GLU A 104 5.99 -16.45 -34.99
C GLU A 104 6.73 -15.65 -33.90
N ASN A 105 7.76 -14.89 -34.28
CA ASN A 105 8.52 -14.04 -33.35
C ASN A 105 7.71 -12.84 -32.84
N LYS A 106 6.59 -12.48 -33.48
CA LYS A 106 5.76 -11.32 -33.11
C LYS A 106 4.81 -11.63 -31.97
N GLY A 107 4.21 -12.83 -31.96
CA GLY A 107 3.33 -13.29 -30.88
C GLY A 107 4.07 -13.50 -29.56
N VAL A 108 5.26 -14.12 -29.62
CA VAL A 108 6.06 -14.42 -28.42
C VAL A 108 6.50 -13.14 -27.69
N SER A 109 7.00 -12.12 -28.40
CA SER A 109 7.48 -10.90 -27.73
C SER A 109 6.36 -9.96 -27.26
N MET A 110 5.18 -9.98 -27.90
CA MET A 110 4.02 -9.25 -27.39
C MET A 110 3.47 -9.91 -26.12
N LEU A 111 3.39 -11.24 -26.11
CA LEU A 111 2.99 -12.00 -24.94
C LEU A 111 3.96 -11.78 -23.76
N GLU A 112 5.27 -11.78 -24.02
CA GLU A 112 6.30 -11.50 -23.01
C GLU A 112 6.14 -10.10 -22.41
N SER A 113 5.92 -9.08 -23.24
CA SER A 113 5.66 -7.70 -22.78
C SER A 113 4.38 -7.61 -21.92
N LEU A 114 3.29 -8.27 -22.36
CA LEU A 114 2.03 -8.32 -21.60
C LEU A 114 2.17 -9.06 -20.26
N MET A 115 2.89 -10.18 -20.22
CA MET A 115 3.15 -10.93 -18.98
C MET A 115 3.96 -10.08 -18.00
N PHE A 116 4.98 -9.37 -18.50
CA PHE A 116 5.77 -8.46 -17.67
C PHE A 116 4.89 -7.33 -17.10
N LEU A 117 4.12 -6.66 -17.95
CA LEU A 117 3.19 -5.61 -17.55
C LEU A 117 2.23 -6.12 -16.48
N GLY A 118 1.62 -7.28 -16.71
CA GLY A 118 0.73 -7.92 -15.75
C GLY A 118 1.41 -8.15 -14.40
N HIS A 119 2.62 -8.72 -14.39
CA HIS A 119 3.36 -8.95 -13.15
C HIS A 119 3.66 -7.65 -12.40
N ALA A 120 4.13 -6.61 -13.09
CA ALA A 120 4.46 -5.32 -12.48
C ALA A 120 3.21 -4.59 -11.94
N TRP A 121 2.08 -4.68 -12.65
CA TRP A 121 0.79 -4.16 -12.19
C TRP A 121 0.26 -4.89 -10.97
N ILE A 122 0.30 -6.22 -10.97
CA ILE A 122 -0.12 -7.03 -9.82
C ILE A 122 0.72 -6.67 -8.60
N GLY A 123 2.04 -6.58 -8.73
CA GLY A 123 2.92 -6.20 -7.62
C GLY A 123 2.58 -4.81 -7.07
N THR A 124 2.40 -3.82 -7.95
CA THR A 124 2.05 -2.45 -7.55
C THR A 124 0.67 -2.37 -6.92
N TYR A 125 -0.30 -3.12 -7.44
CA TYR A 125 -1.64 -3.23 -6.88
C TYR A 125 -1.60 -3.82 -5.47
N LEU A 126 -0.90 -4.94 -5.26
CA LEU A 126 -0.78 -5.58 -3.96
C LEU A 126 -0.13 -4.66 -2.92
N VAL A 127 0.94 -3.95 -3.31
CA VAL A 127 1.62 -2.97 -2.44
C VAL A 127 0.65 -1.87 -2.03
N ALA A 128 -0.08 -1.28 -2.98
CA ALA A 128 -1.06 -0.23 -2.70
C ALA A 128 -2.23 -0.75 -1.83
N TYR A 129 -2.74 -1.94 -2.14
CA TYR A 129 -3.87 -2.55 -1.44
C TYR A 129 -3.54 -2.87 0.03
N LEU A 130 -2.40 -3.53 0.29
CA LEU A 130 -2.02 -3.89 1.67
C LEU A 130 -1.63 -2.67 2.49
N SER A 131 -0.99 -1.66 1.88
CA SER A 131 -0.67 -0.40 2.57
C SER A 131 -1.94 0.35 3.02
N ASP A 132 -2.94 0.38 2.16
CA ASP A 132 -4.25 0.97 2.45
C ASP A 132 -5.00 0.18 3.53
N THR A 133 -5.00 -1.16 3.42
CA THR A 133 -5.63 -2.07 4.39
C THR A 133 -4.96 -1.99 5.77
N LEU A 134 -3.64 -1.83 5.81
CA LEU A 134 -2.88 -1.63 7.05
C LEU A 134 -3.27 -0.30 7.72
N THR A 135 -3.30 0.77 6.94
CA THR A 135 -3.73 2.09 7.42
C THR A 135 -5.16 2.03 7.97
N GLU A 136 -6.07 1.36 7.26
CA GLU A 136 -7.46 1.18 7.67
C GLU A 136 -7.58 0.34 8.96
N SER A 137 -6.97 -0.85 9.00
CA SER A 137 -7.04 -1.77 10.14
C SER A 137 -6.47 -1.18 11.43
N SER A 138 -5.41 -0.37 11.33
CA SER A 138 -4.82 0.31 12.49
C SER A 138 -5.76 1.35 13.14
N LYS A 139 -6.67 1.93 12.36
CA LYS A 139 -7.63 2.95 12.78
C LYS A 139 -9.01 2.39 13.07
N GLU A 140 -9.33 1.21 12.55
CA GLU A 140 -10.68 0.61 12.60
C GLU A 140 -11.22 0.49 14.03
N ILE A 141 -10.34 0.25 15.01
CA ILE A 141 -10.67 0.16 16.43
C ILE A 141 -11.34 1.43 16.99
N ILE A 142 -11.16 2.60 16.35
CA ILE A 142 -11.81 3.85 16.75
C ILE A 142 -13.34 3.74 16.74
N THR A 143 -13.89 2.96 15.81
CA THR A 143 -15.33 2.75 15.69
C THR A 143 -15.87 2.04 16.93
N ASP A 144 -15.09 1.09 17.45
CA ASP A 144 -15.45 0.36 18.67
C ASP A 144 -15.32 1.26 19.89
N LEU A 145 -14.22 2.02 19.99
CA LEU A 145 -13.98 2.94 21.09
C LEU A 145 -15.11 3.96 21.26
N ARG A 146 -15.61 4.51 20.15
CA ARG A 146 -16.71 5.48 20.13
C ARG A 146 -18.05 4.89 20.58
N ASN A 147 -18.24 3.58 20.43
CA ASN A 147 -19.49 2.91 20.77
C ASN A 147 -19.54 2.41 22.22
N ILE A 148 -18.46 2.58 23.00
CA ILE A 148 -18.42 2.16 24.40
C ILE A 148 -19.22 3.14 25.26
N PRO A 149 -20.17 2.68 26.10
CA PRO A 149 -20.86 3.55 27.04
C PRO A 149 -19.92 3.95 28.19
N ILE A 150 -19.14 5.02 27.99
CA ILE A 150 -18.08 5.46 28.91
C ILE A 150 -18.60 5.70 30.33
N TRP A 151 -19.84 6.20 30.46
CA TRP A 151 -20.48 6.45 31.76
C TRP A 151 -20.78 5.20 32.59
N LYS A 152 -20.73 3.99 31.98
CA LYS A 152 -20.87 2.72 32.70
C LYS A 152 -19.53 2.16 33.17
N LEU A 153 -18.42 2.77 32.77
CA LEU A 153 -17.10 2.30 33.14
C LEU A 153 -16.66 2.90 34.49
N PRO A 154 -15.84 2.17 35.26
CA PRO A 154 -15.08 2.74 36.38
C PRO A 154 -14.22 3.91 35.89
N GLN A 155 -13.97 4.90 36.75
CA GLN A 155 -13.22 6.11 36.40
C GLN A 155 -11.88 5.79 35.72
N ASP A 156 -11.05 4.95 36.33
CA ASP A 156 -9.74 4.55 35.80
C ASP A 156 -9.85 3.94 34.39
N CYS A 157 -10.84 3.08 34.17
CA CYS A 157 -11.08 2.45 32.86
C CYS A 157 -11.63 3.47 31.84
N SER A 158 -12.46 4.43 32.27
CA SER A 158 -13.00 5.47 31.38
C SER A 158 -11.90 6.39 30.85
N GLU A 159 -10.91 6.71 31.70
CA GLU A 159 -9.73 7.48 31.34
C GLU A 159 -8.89 6.71 30.32
N GLN A 160 -8.64 5.41 30.53
CA GLN A 160 -7.90 4.56 29.58
C GLN A 160 -8.57 4.48 28.20
N VAL A 161 -9.90 4.32 28.13
CA VAL A 161 -10.64 4.33 26.85
C VAL A 161 -10.49 5.69 26.14
N THR A 162 -10.55 6.78 26.89
CA THR A 162 -10.42 8.15 26.35
C THR A 162 -9.01 8.41 25.84
N PHE A 163 -7.98 8.01 26.61
CA PHE A 163 -6.58 8.07 26.16
C PHE A 163 -6.37 7.24 24.91
N PHE A 164 -6.92 6.04 24.85
CA PHE A 164 -6.76 5.19 23.69
C PHE A 164 -7.45 5.78 22.45
N MET A 165 -8.64 6.36 22.60
CA MET A 165 -9.32 7.06 21.52
C MET A 165 -8.47 8.20 20.95
N SER A 166 -7.87 9.02 21.82
CA SER A 166 -6.94 10.08 21.42
C SER A 166 -5.69 9.54 20.71
N GLN A 167 -5.09 8.46 21.23
CA GLN A 167 -3.93 7.80 20.63
C GLN A 167 -4.23 7.31 19.21
N VAL A 168 -5.36 6.61 19.00
CA VAL A 168 -5.75 6.11 17.68
C VAL A 168 -5.99 7.27 16.70
N GLN A 169 -6.63 8.35 17.15
CA GLN A 169 -6.88 9.54 16.32
C GLN A 169 -5.59 10.23 15.86
N ASN A 170 -4.60 10.29 16.74
CA ASN A 170 -3.32 10.96 16.47
C ASN A 170 -2.27 10.04 15.83
N SER A 171 -2.53 8.74 15.73
CA SER A 171 -1.58 7.77 15.16
C SER A 171 -1.29 8.04 13.67
N GLN A 172 -0.01 8.09 13.32
CA GLN A 172 0.49 8.24 11.94
C GLN A 172 0.84 6.87 11.34
N THR A 173 -0.16 6.02 11.14
CA THR A 173 0.03 4.68 10.55
C THR A 173 -0.05 4.65 9.02
N VAL A 174 -0.08 5.84 8.40
CA VAL A 174 -0.20 5.99 6.95
C VAL A 174 1.14 5.65 6.31
N ILE A 175 1.17 4.63 5.44
CA ILE A 175 2.38 4.30 4.72
C ILE A 175 2.68 5.35 3.64
N THR A 176 3.87 5.92 3.70
CA THR A 176 4.37 6.88 2.71
C THR A 176 5.68 6.38 2.11
N ALA A 177 5.88 6.64 0.81
CA ALA A 177 7.12 6.35 0.13
C ALA A 177 8.10 7.51 0.32
N SER A 178 8.98 7.41 1.31
CA SER A 178 9.96 8.46 1.68
C SER A 178 9.33 9.83 1.99
N GLY A 179 8.06 9.86 2.42
CA GLY A 179 7.33 11.11 2.63
C GLY A 179 6.91 11.86 1.35
N LEU A 180 7.22 11.34 0.16
CA LEU A 180 6.88 12.00 -1.12
C LEU A 180 5.39 11.84 -1.47
N PHE A 181 4.86 10.64 -1.26
CA PHE A 181 3.46 10.33 -1.52
C PHE A 181 2.96 9.18 -0.63
N THR A 182 1.65 9.14 -0.42
CA THR A 182 0.98 8.06 0.30
C THR A 182 0.82 6.85 -0.60
N VAL A 183 1.20 5.68 -0.09
CA VAL A 183 1.03 4.41 -0.80
C VAL A 183 -0.38 3.90 -0.51
N ASN A 184 -1.33 4.29 -1.35
CA ASN A 184 -2.74 3.91 -1.25
C ASN A 184 -3.30 3.57 -2.63
N LYS A 185 -4.57 3.15 -2.68
CA LYS A 185 -5.24 2.81 -3.95
C LYS A 185 -5.28 3.96 -4.96
N THR A 186 -5.20 5.22 -4.52
CA THR A 186 -5.18 6.40 -5.43
C THR A 186 -3.88 6.58 -6.19
N ILE A 187 -2.80 5.92 -5.77
CA ILE A 187 -1.56 5.93 -6.56
C ILE A 187 -1.74 5.21 -7.89
N LEU A 188 -2.57 4.15 -7.91
CA LEU A 188 -2.83 3.37 -9.12
C LEU A 188 -3.54 4.22 -10.17
N SER A 189 -4.57 4.97 -9.77
CA SER A 189 -5.26 5.88 -10.70
C SER A 189 -4.30 6.95 -11.22
N SER A 190 -3.42 7.48 -10.37
CA SER A 190 -2.40 8.45 -10.77
C SER A 190 -1.42 7.88 -11.80
N ILE A 191 -0.97 6.63 -11.62
CA ILE A 191 -0.10 5.93 -12.58
C ILE A 191 -0.85 5.69 -13.90
N ILE A 192 -2.11 5.22 -13.85
CA ILE A 192 -2.93 4.97 -15.05
C ILE A 192 -3.10 6.25 -15.87
N ILE A 193 -3.47 7.36 -15.21
CA ILE A 193 -3.67 8.66 -15.89
C ILE A 193 -2.35 9.12 -16.51
N SER A 194 -1.23 9.03 -15.77
CA SER A 194 0.09 9.44 -16.26
C SER A 194 0.53 8.62 -17.47
N LEU A 195 0.31 7.29 -17.45
CA LEU A 195 0.59 6.42 -18.59
C LEU A 195 -0.32 6.76 -19.78
N ALA A 196 -1.62 6.98 -19.56
CA ALA A 196 -2.54 7.36 -20.63
C ALA A 196 -2.12 8.69 -21.29
N THR A 197 -1.75 9.69 -20.50
CA THR A 197 -1.23 10.97 -21.00
C THR A 197 0.04 10.76 -21.82
N TYR A 198 0.99 9.95 -21.34
CA TYR A 198 2.21 9.65 -22.07
C TYR A 198 1.93 8.95 -23.41
N ILE A 199 1.03 7.96 -23.41
CA ILE A 199 0.62 7.24 -24.61
C ILE A 199 0.00 8.20 -25.64
N ILE A 200 -0.90 9.08 -25.21
CA ILE A 200 -1.52 10.08 -26.08
C ILE A 200 -0.47 11.01 -26.69
N VAL A 201 0.44 11.54 -25.86
CA VAL A 201 1.53 12.43 -26.31
C VAL A 201 2.43 11.72 -27.31
N LEU A 202 2.79 10.47 -27.06
CA LEU A 202 3.57 9.68 -28.01
C LEU A 202 2.85 9.53 -29.34
N ILE A 203 1.58 9.10 -29.33
CA ILE A 203 0.77 8.94 -30.56
C ILE A 203 0.70 10.25 -31.35
N GLN A 204 0.55 11.38 -30.67
CA GLN A 204 0.51 12.70 -31.30
C GLN A 204 1.86 13.10 -31.92
N LEU A 205 2.98 12.74 -31.29
CA LEU A 205 4.34 13.00 -31.79
C LEU A 205 4.79 12.00 -32.88
N ALA A 206 4.11 10.87 -33.02
CA ALA A 206 4.43 9.82 -33.99
C ALA A 206 4.70 10.31 -35.43
N PRO A 207 3.88 11.22 -36.02
CA PRO A 207 4.06 11.68 -37.38
C PRO A 207 5.38 12.45 -37.58
N ASP A 208 5.82 13.18 -36.56
CA ASP A 208 7.05 13.98 -36.60
C ASP A 208 8.29 13.10 -36.35
N LEU A 209 8.22 12.13 -35.43
CA LEU A 209 9.31 11.15 -35.26
C LEU A 209 9.54 10.31 -36.53
N GLY A 210 8.47 9.93 -37.24
CA GLY A 210 8.59 9.19 -38.49
C GLY A 210 9.37 9.95 -39.58
N ARG A 211 9.31 11.29 -39.59
CA ARG A 211 10.09 12.12 -40.53
C ARG A 211 11.57 12.20 -40.17
N VAL A 212 11.90 12.24 -38.87
CA VAL A 212 13.29 12.33 -38.37
C VAL A 212 14.11 11.05 -38.64
N PHE A 213 13.47 9.88 -38.77
CA PHE A 213 14.17 8.62 -39.05
C PHE A 213 14.21 8.22 -40.54
N ILE A 214 13.61 9.02 -41.43
CA ILE A 214 13.58 8.76 -42.89
C ILE A 214 14.55 9.70 -43.65
N GLU A 215 15.02 10.77 -43.02
CA GLU A 215 16.20 11.56 -43.46
C GLU A 215 17.49 11.04 -42.82
#